data_AF-A0A4R9EKL2-F1
#
_entry.id   AF-A0A4R9EKL2-F1
#
_cell.length_a   1.000
_cell.length_b   1.000
_cell.length_c   1.000
_cell.angle_alpha   90.00
_cell.angle_beta   90.00
_cell.angle_gamma   90.00
#
_symmetry.space_group_name_H-M   'P 1'
#
loop_
_entity.id
_entity.type
_entity.pdbx_description
1 polymer ?
#
loop_
_entity_poly.entity_id
_entity_poly.type
_entity_poly.pdbx_seq_one_letter_code
_entity_poly.pdbx_strand_id
1 'polypeptide(L)' 'MRIVRSARAHIARYGEAPSFRELAAAVGLSSIATVSYHLRRLRELGVIVETRGRVSARCPHCGLTP' A
#
# COMPACT_ATOMS: atom_id res chain seq x y z
N MET A 1 10.10 -2.57 -9.47
CA MET A 1 9.19 -2.92 -8.34
C MET A 1 7.76 -3.10 -8.85
N ARG A 2 7.10 -4.23 -8.57
CA ARG A 2 5.76 -4.55 -9.12
C ARG A 2 4.62 -3.75 -8.48
N ILE A 3 4.71 -3.40 -7.20
CA ILE A 3 3.64 -2.71 -6.43
C ILE A 3 3.29 -1.33 -6.99
N VAL A 4 4.29 -0.47 -7.24
CA VAL A 4 4.07 0.87 -7.80
C VAL A 4 3.45 0.81 -9.20
N ARG A 5 3.89 -0.15 -10.03
CA ARG A 5 3.33 -0.38 -11.37
C ARG A 5 1.88 -0.84 -11.29
N SER A 6 1.57 -1.78 -10.41
CA SER A 6 0.20 -2.26 -10.19
C SER A 6 -0.71 -1.15 -9.67
N ALA A 7 -0.21 -0.29 -8.76
CA ALA A 7 -0.97 0.86 -8.27
C ALA A 7 -1.32 1.84 -9.39
N ARG A 8 -0.34 2.22 -10.21
CA ARG A 8 -0.56 3.09 -11.38
C ARG A 8 -1.51 2.47 -12.39
N ALA A 9 -1.37 1.18 -12.68
CA ALA A 9 -2.27 0.48 -13.59
C ALA A 9 -3.71 0.41 -13.08
N HIS A 10 -3.89 0.30 -11.76
CA HIS A 10 -5.20 0.32 -11.13
C HIS A 10 -5.84 1.71 -11.23
N ILE A 11 -5.10 2.78 -10.91
CA ILE A 11 -5.58 4.16 -11.09
C ILE A 11 -5.95 4.42 -12.55
N ALA A 12 -5.12 3.98 -13.50
CA ALA A 12 -5.40 4.14 -14.92
C ALA A 12 -6.65 3.38 -15.40
N ARG A 13 -7.01 2.27 -14.75
CA ARG A 13 -8.16 1.44 -15.12
C ARG A 13 -9.45 1.85 -14.41
N TYR A 14 -9.38 2.21 -13.14
CA TYR A 14 -10.56 2.44 -12.29
C TYR A 14 -10.72 3.90 -11.85
N GLY A 15 -9.70 4.76 -12.08
CA GLY A 15 -9.73 6.16 -11.67
C GLY A 15 -9.53 6.40 -10.17
N GLU A 16 -9.26 5.35 -9.40
CA GLU A 16 -9.13 5.41 -7.95
C GLU A 16 -7.86 4.72 -7.44
N ALA A 17 -7.42 5.13 -6.26
CA ALA A 17 -6.31 4.47 -5.57
C ALA A 17 -6.72 3.05 -5.17
N PRO A 18 -5.88 2.03 -5.40
CA PRO A 18 -6.20 0.66 -5.02
C PRO A 18 -6.22 0.49 -3.50
N SER A 19 -7.01 -0.46 -3.01
CA SER A 19 -6.92 -0.95 -1.63
C SER A 19 -5.71 -1.87 -1.42
N PHE A 20 -5.38 -2.12 -0.15
CA PHE A 20 -4.33 -3.10 0.21
C PHE A 20 -4.61 -4.51 -0.35
N ARG A 21 -5.88 -4.91 -0.38
CA ARG A 21 -6.30 -6.23 -0.87
C ARG A 21 -6.16 -6.33 -2.38
N GLU A 22 -6.53 -5.28 -3.10
CA GLU A 22 -6.38 -5.21 -4.55
C GLU A 22 -4.90 -5.14 -4.96
N LEU A 23 -4.08 -4.42 -4.20
CA LEU A 23 -2.64 -4.45 -4.39
C LEU A 23 -2.10 -5.86 -4.18
N ALA A 24 -2.47 -6.52 -3.07
CA ALA A 24 -2.04 -7.90 -2.80
C ALA A 24 -2.40 -8.84 -3.95
N ALA A 25 -3.64 -8.79 -4.42
CA ALA A 25 -4.11 -9.58 -5.57
C ALA A 25 -3.35 -9.24 -6.86
N ALA A 26 -3.15 -7.95 -7.15
CA ALA A 26 -2.50 -7.48 -8.38
C ALA A 26 -0.99 -7.78 -8.44
N VAL A 27 -0.32 -7.97 -7.30
CA VAL A 27 1.08 -8.43 -7.26
C VAL A 27 1.24 -9.91 -6.92
N GLY A 28 0.14 -10.65 -6.72
CA GLY A 28 0.17 -12.08 -6.39
C GLY A 28 0.70 -12.36 -4.98
N LEU A 29 0.54 -11.42 -4.05
CA LEU A 29 0.93 -11.61 -2.65
C LEU A 29 -0.24 -12.19 -1.86
N SER A 30 0.04 -13.25 -1.11
CA SER A 30 -0.95 -13.95 -0.29
C SER A 30 -1.33 -13.18 0.98
N SER A 31 -0.52 -12.21 1.40
CA SER A 31 -0.70 -11.51 2.68
C SER A 31 -0.63 -9.98 2.54
N ILE A 32 -1.61 -9.32 3.15
CA ILE A 32 -1.68 -7.85 3.29
C ILE A 32 -0.49 -7.33 4.10
N ALA A 33 0.03 -8.11 5.05
CA ALA A 33 1.21 -7.75 5.84
C ALA A 33 2.45 -7.54 4.96
N THR A 34 2.64 -8.38 3.95
CA THR A 34 3.74 -8.25 2.98
C THR A 34 3.59 -7.00 2.12
N VAL A 35 2.36 -6.68 1.69
CA VAL A 35 2.07 -5.42 1.00
C VAL A 35 2.41 -4.21 1.88
N SER A 36 1.98 -4.23 3.14
CA SER A 36 2.29 -3.17 4.11
C SER A 36 3.79 -2.99 4.32
N TYR A 37 4.54 -4.09 4.46
CA TYR A 37 5.99 -4.06 4.57
C TYR A 37 6.65 -3.37 3.36
N HIS A 38 6.24 -3.75 2.15
CA HIS A 38 6.78 -3.13 0.94
C HIS A 38 6.37 -1.66 0.79
N LEU A 39 5.14 -1.30 1.16
CA LEU A 39 4.68 0.09 1.15
C LEU A 39 5.43 0.95 2.18
N ARG A 40 5.76 0.39 3.36
CA ARG A 40 6.61 1.06 4.34
C ARG A 40 8.01 1.30 3.78
N ARG A 41 8.63 0.28 3.19
CA ARG A 41 9.96 0.39 2.57
C ARG A 41 9.98 1.37 1.40
N LEU A 42 8.91 1.44 0.60
CA LEU A 42 8.75 2.44 -0.45
C LEU A 42 8.70 3.85 0.14
N ARG A 43 7.98 4.05 1.25
CA ARG A 43 7.89 5.34 1.95
C ARG A 43 9.24 5.78 2.52
N GLU A 44 10.00 4.85 3.09
CA GLU A 44 11.39 5.08 3.54
C GLU A 44 12.32 5.52 2.38
N LEU A 45 12.03 5.05 1.16
CA LEU A 45 12.74 5.45 -0.06
C LEU A 45 12.16 6.73 -0.72
N GLY A 46 11.22 7.42 -0.07
CA GLY A 46 10.59 8.64 -0.59
C GLY A 46 9.45 8.40 -1.60
N VAL A 47 9.02 7.15 -1.81
CA VAL A 47 7.92 6.80 -2.71
C VAL A 47 6.64 6.57 -1.92
N ILE A 48 5.71 7.51 -2.02
CA ILE A 48 4.39 7.39 -1.40
C ILE A 48 3.43 6.78 -2.41
N VAL A 49 2.85 5.63 -2.07
CA VAL A 49 1.74 5.03 -2.83
C VAL A 49 0.49 5.26 -2.01
N GLU A 50 -0.44 6.05 -2.55
CA GLU A 50 -1.76 6.23 -1.96
C GLU A 50 -2.58 4.94 -2.11
N THR A 51 -3.20 4.52 -1.02
CA THR A 51 -4.05 3.34 -0.99
C THR A 51 -5.38 3.67 -0.33
N ARG A 52 -6.46 3.09 -0.86
CA ARG A 52 -7.80 3.21 -0.27
C ARG A 52 -7.89 2.25 0.90
N GLY A 53 -7.66 2.77 2.09
CA GLY A 53 -7.72 1.99 3.31
C GLY A 53 -7.23 2.84 4.47
N ARG A 54 -7.78 2.61 5.67
CA ARG A 54 -7.29 3.29 6.86
C ARG A 54 -5.81 2.93 7.02
N VAL A 55 -4.94 3.90 6.74
CA VAL A 55 -3.62 3.91 7.34
C VAL A 55 -3.92 3.88 8.83
N SER A 56 -3.60 2.78 9.50
CA SER A 56 -3.86 2.67 10.93
C SER A 56 -3.23 3.90 11.56
N ALA A 57 -4.03 4.73 12.23
CA ALA A 57 -3.56 5.95 12.92
C ALA A 57 -2.64 5.63 14.11
N ARG A 58 -2.09 4.41 14.16
CA ARG A 58 -1.01 4.06 15.07
C ARG A 58 0.22 4.80 14.63
N CYS A 59 0.78 5.55 15.56
CA CYS A 59 2.08 6.18 15.37
C CYS A 59 3.09 5.09 14.97
N PRO A 60 3.83 5.24 13.85
CA PRO A 60 4.80 4.25 13.38
C PRO A 60 5.96 4.02 14.36
N HIS A 61 6.08 4.88 15.37
CA HIS A 61 7.14 4.85 16.37
C HIS A 61 6.77 4.11 17.67
N CYS A 62 5.48 4.03 18.03
CA CYS A 62 5.06 3.46 19.31
C CYS A 62 3.79 2.60 19.26
N GLY A 63 3.09 2.50 18.12
CA GLY A 63 1.93 1.62 17.96
C GLY A 63 0.65 2.05 18.70
N LEU A 64 0.67 3.16 19.43
CA LEU A 64 -0.49 3.72 20.14
C LEU A 64 -1.40 4.53 19.20
N THR A 65 -2.71 4.35 19.37
CA THR A 65 -3.76 5.25 18.85
C THR A 65 -3.98 6.39 19.85
N PRO A 66 -4.30 7.63 19.41
CA PRO A 66 -4.59 8.74 20.30
C PRO A 66 -5.78 8.47 21.22
#